data_AF-A0AAE1FCM6-F1
#
_entry.id   AF-A0AAE1FCM6-F1
#
_cell.length_a   1.000
_cell.length_b   1.000
_cell.length_c   1.000
_cell.angle_alpha   90.00
_cell.angle_beta   90.00
_cell.angle_gamma   90.00
#
_symmetry.space_group_name_H-M   'P 1'
#
loop_
_entity.id
_entity.type
_entity.pdbx_description
1 polymer ?
#
loop_
_entity_poly.entity_id
_entity_poly.type
_entity_poly.pdbx_seq_one_letter_code
_entity_poly.pdbx_strand_id
1 'polypeptide(L)'
;MKEVGEVRVRLKEGEERGGNEGRSETEGRNGERESEGGNVIRGMGRRQPRGRAAQGRGGGDARGVQSGAGGNHHGTEMAGMATEESGCRLPFVGGVVVMDTYQVLVSVDGAARLEENKWDRLVSLPANAVMASKSTVLAAGEGGAAGYVKFDRRETNLVTGDGTTEQESVNIITEVEPISYLLSAILRDEEKQVLTESTEILASTILNNTNTEEQEVEEALDYTEKELLYWGGVPGTITGIPVRVIDPLRQGARFDLAHTE
;
A
#
# COMPACT_ATOMS: atom_id res chain seq x y z
N MET A 1 22.33 -27.13 60.52
CA MET A 1 22.49 -26.54 59.17
C MET A 1 21.27 -26.92 58.37
N LYS A 2 20.51 -25.96 57.86
CA LYS A 2 19.35 -26.21 57.00
C LYS A 2 19.82 -26.13 55.55
N GLU A 3 19.66 -27.22 54.79
CA GLU A 3 19.78 -27.17 53.34
C GLU A 3 18.50 -26.56 52.77
N VAL A 4 18.65 -25.46 52.03
CA VAL A 4 17.59 -24.89 51.20
C VAL A 4 17.87 -25.39 49.79
N GLY A 5 17.03 -26.29 49.30
CA GLY A 5 17.08 -26.77 47.92
C GLY A 5 16.32 -25.81 47.00
N GLU A 6 17.02 -25.16 46.07
CA GLU A 6 16.41 -24.41 44.98
C GLU A 6 16.13 -25.38 43.82
N VAL A 7 14.86 -25.59 43.47
CA VAL A 7 14.47 -26.40 42.31
C VAL A 7 14.15 -25.45 41.15
N ARG A 8 15.06 -25.37 40.18
CA ARG A 8 14.83 -24.64 38.92
C ARG A 8 14.37 -25.62 37.86
N VAL A 9 13.11 -25.53 37.45
CA VAL A 9 12.61 -26.27 36.29
C VAL A 9 12.86 -25.41 35.05
N ARG A 10 13.73 -25.89 34.16
CA ARG A 10 13.92 -25.32 32.82
C ARG A 10 13.09 -26.13 31.83
N LEU A 11 12.13 -25.49 31.18
CA LEU A 11 11.51 -26.05 29.99
C LEU A 11 12.40 -25.68 28.79
N LYS A 12 12.90 -26.69 28.09
CA LYS A 12 13.53 -26.51 26.78
C LYS A 12 12.44 -26.59 25.73
N GLU A 13 12.22 -25.50 25.02
CA GLU A 13 11.58 -25.60 23.71
C GLU A 13 12.56 -26.17 22.69
N GLY A 14 12.01 -26.71 21.61
CA GLY A 14 12.57 -27.78 20.78
C GLY A 14 13.96 -27.53 20.20
N GLU A 15 14.71 -28.62 20.13
CA GLU A 15 15.98 -28.76 19.43
C GLU A 15 15.74 -28.74 17.90
N GLU A 16 16.14 -27.66 17.22
CA GLU A 16 16.42 -27.71 15.78
C GLU A 16 17.92 -27.55 15.50
N ARG A 17 18.45 -28.52 14.76
CA ARG A 17 19.87 -28.67 14.45
C ARG A 17 20.24 -27.94 13.16
N GLY A 18 21.07 -26.93 13.30
CA GLY A 18 22.37 -26.81 12.63
C GLY A 18 22.43 -26.15 11.24
N GLY A 19 23.38 -25.22 11.06
CA GLY A 19 23.91 -24.92 9.73
C GLY A 19 24.58 -23.56 9.44
N ASN A 20 25.54 -23.15 10.27
CA ASN A 20 26.70 -22.26 10.04
C ASN A 20 26.81 -21.19 8.90
N GLU A 21 27.23 -19.99 9.35
CA GLU A 21 28.26 -19.04 8.84
C GLU A 21 28.10 -18.22 7.54
N GLY A 22 28.08 -16.89 7.70
CA GLY A 22 28.55 -15.92 6.70
C GLY A 22 28.28 -14.43 6.98
N ARG A 23 29.33 -13.67 7.35
CA ARG A 23 29.48 -12.18 7.43
C ARG A 23 28.96 -11.45 6.16
N SER A 24 28.63 -10.14 6.10
CA SER A 24 29.21 -8.94 6.74
C SER A 24 28.28 -7.72 6.65
N GLU A 25 28.53 -6.76 7.54
CA GLU A 25 28.02 -5.40 7.67
C GLU A 25 28.10 -4.53 6.39
N THR A 26 27.20 -3.54 6.26
CA THR A 26 27.59 -2.12 6.18
C THR A 26 26.42 -1.13 6.31
N GLU A 27 26.80 0.04 6.82
CA GLU A 27 26.07 1.20 7.34
C GLU A 27 25.21 2.02 6.35
N GLY A 28 24.06 2.50 6.85
CA GLY A 28 23.78 3.92 7.14
C GLY A 28 23.75 4.97 6.00
N ARG A 29 22.61 5.67 5.88
CA ARG A 29 22.54 7.14 5.99
C ARG A 29 21.11 7.69 5.96
N ASN A 30 20.78 8.45 7.01
CA ASN A 30 19.62 9.32 7.14
C ASN A 30 19.68 10.49 6.14
N GLY A 31 18.51 10.91 5.67
CA GLY A 31 18.31 12.15 4.95
C GLY A 31 16.88 12.64 5.12
N GLU A 32 16.63 13.36 6.22
CA GLU A 32 15.44 14.17 6.43
C GLU A 32 15.33 15.25 5.33
N ARG A 33 14.16 15.37 4.71
CA ARG A 33 13.71 16.61 4.09
C ARG A 33 12.22 16.78 4.35
N GLU A 34 11.92 17.83 5.10
CA GLU A 34 10.62 18.51 5.13
C GLU A 34 10.27 19.05 3.74
N SER A 35 9.02 18.89 3.31
CA SER A 35 8.37 19.84 2.39
C SER A 35 6.84 19.71 2.42
N GLU A 36 6.22 20.68 3.10
CA GLU A 36 4.96 21.39 2.79
C GLU A 36 3.96 20.79 1.77
N GLY A 37 2.77 20.44 2.28
CA GLY A 37 1.53 21.12 1.89
C GLY A 37 1.03 20.98 0.45
N GLY A 38 0.64 19.77 0.06
CA GLY A 38 -0.20 19.50 -1.10
C GLY A 38 -0.03 18.05 -1.57
N ASN A 39 -1.10 17.24 -1.52
CA ASN A 39 -1.08 15.87 -2.07
C ASN A 39 -1.01 15.93 -3.61
N VAL A 40 0.18 16.23 -4.13
CA VAL A 40 0.56 15.92 -5.50
C VAL A 40 1.06 14.48 -5.45
N ILE A 41 0.28 13.54 -5.97
CA ILE A 41 0.74 12.17 -6.14
C ILE A 41 1.86 12.21 -7.18
N ARG A 42 3.10 12.22 -6.68
CA ARG A 42 4.31 11.90 -7.45
C ARG A 42 4.36 10.38 -7.66
N GLY A 43 3.32 9.85 -8.29
CA GLY A 43 3.17 8.45 -8.67
C GLY A 43 3.16 8.30 -10.19
N MET A 44 3.85 9.17 -10.92
CA MET A 44 3.95 9.00 -12.37
C MET A 44 4.91 7.83 -12.65
N GLY A 45 4.36 6.78 -13.26
CA GLY A 45 5.03 5.51 -13.52
C GLY A 45 6.33 5.61 -14.32
N ARG A 46 7.03 4.47 -14.40
CA ARG A 46 8.31 4.32 -15.11
C ARG A 46 8.19 4.81 -16.56
N ARG A 47 9.19 5.56 -17.04
CA ARG A 47 9.30 5.92 -18.47
C ARG A 47 9.23 4.66 -19.31
N GLN A 48 8.25 4.56 -20.20
CA GLN A 48 8.17 3.47 -21.17
C GLN A 48 8.71 3.95 -22.53
N PRO A 49 9.68 3.23 -23.13
CA PRO A 49 10.00 3.39 -24.55
C PRO A 49 8.95 2.71 -25.42
N ARG A 50 8.89 3.09 -26.71
CA ARG A 50 8.03 2.45 -27.73
C ARG A 50 8.07 0.91 -27.65
N GLY A 51 6.89 0.28 -27.69
CA GLY A 51 6.74 -1.18 -27.86
C GLY A 51 6.32 -1.98 -26.61
N ARG A 52 5.99 -1.35 -25.48
CA ARG A 52 5.36 -2.03 -24.33
C ARG A 52 4.16 -1.26 -23.82
N ALA A 53 2.96 -1.56 -24.33
CA ALA A 53 1.73 -1.17 -23.66
C ALA A 53 1.65 -1.92 -22.31
N ALA A 54 1.32 -1.21 -21.23
CA ALA A 54 1.02 -1.84 -19.96
C ALA A 54 -0.33 -2.56 -20.05
N GLN A 55 -0.33 -3.87 -20.31
CA GLN A 55 -1.50 -4.72 -20.07
C GLN A 55 -1.68 -4.89 -18.56
N GLY A 56 -2.42 -3.99 -17.93
CA GLY A 56 -2.91 -4.18 -16.56
C GLY A 56 -3.94 -5.30 -16.53
N ARG A 57 -3.55 -6.50 -16.12
CA ARG A 57 -4.49 -7.59 -15.76
C ARG A 57 -5.00 -7.35 -14.34
N GLY A 58 -5.85 -6.35 -14.16
CA GLY A 58 -6.61 -6.14 -12.93
C GLY A 58 -7.99 -6.78 -13.07
N GLY A 59 -8.26 -7.85 -12.31
CA GLY A 59 -9.55 -8.55 -12.27
C GLY A 59 -10.65 -7.74 -11.56
N GLY A 60 -11.04 -6.63 -12.15
CA GLY A 60 -12.25 -5.87 -11.85
C GLY A 60 -12.85 -5.42 -13.16
N ASP A 61 -14.17 -5.29 -13.23
CA ASP A 61 -14.97 -4.98 -14.44
C ASP A 61 -14.76 -3.53 -14.95
N ALA A 62 -13.52 -3.03 -14.94
CA ALA A 62 -13.08 -1.77 -15.53
C ALA A 62 -12.98 -1.94 -17.04
N ARG A 63 -14.13 -2.07 -17.70
CA ARG A 63 -14.24 -1.94 -19.15
C ARG A 63 -13.81 -0.52 -19.54
N GLY A 64 -12.54 -0.35 -19.88
CA GLY A 64 -12.12 0.71 -20.79
C GLY A 64 -11.49 1.97 -20.19
N VAL A 65 -10.77 1.91 -19.06
CA VAL A 65 -9.82 2.98 -18.74
C VAL A 65 -8.65 2.86 -19.73
N GLN A 66 -8.81 3.46 -20.90
CA GLN A 66 -7.72 3.67 -21.85
C GLN A 66 -6.61 4.38 -21.10
N SER A 67 -5.40 3.84 -21.23
CA SER A 67 -4.24 4.19 -20.41
C SER A 67 -3.98 5.70 -20.48
N GLY A 68 -4.38 6.41 -19.42
CA GLY A 68 -4.07 7.83 -19.27
C GLY A 68 -2.57 7.99 -19.35
N ALA A 69 -2.10 8.78 -20.31
CA ALA A 69 -0.69 8.96 -20.55
C ALA A 69 -0.30 10.43 -20.43
N GLY A 70 0.78 10.70 -19.72
CA GLY A 70 1.30 12.03 -19.46
C GLY A 70 2.59 12.29 -20.23
N GLY A 71 2.76 13.50 -20.74
CA GLY A 71 4.00 13.94 -21.36
C GLY A 71 4.24 15.43 -21.18
N ASN A 72 5.51 15.84 -21.30
CA ASN A 72 5.89 17.24 -21.26
C ASN A 72 6.11 17.75 -22.69
N HIS A 73 5.34 18.75 -23.09
CA HIS A 73 5.50 19.44 -24.35
C HIS A 73 5.59 20.94 -24.10
N HIS A 74 6.65 21.57 -24.60
CA HIS A 74 6.96 23.00 -24.36
C HIS A 74 6.94 23.42 -22.88
N GLY A 75 7.41 22.55 -21.98
CA GLY A 75 7.48 22.84 -20.54
C GLY A 75 6.16 22.66 -19.81
N THR A 76 5.10 22.20 -20.49
CA THR A 76 3.79 21.95 -19.90
C THR A 76 3.54 20.45 -19.83
N GLU A 77 3.23 19.95 -18.63
CA GLU A 77 2.77 18.57 -18.44
C GLU A 77 1.29 18.47 -18.84
N MET A 78 0.99 17.50 -19.70
CA MET A 78 -0.35 17.30 -20.23
C MET A 78 -0.69 15.81 -20.20
N ALA A 79 -1.96 15.51 -19.95
CA ALA A 79 -2.50 14.18 -20.11
C ALA A 79 -3.11 13.97 -21.50
N GLY A 80 -3.11 12.72 -21.93
CA GLY A 80 -3.66 12.29 -23.19
C GLY A 80 -3.84 10.78 -23.18
N MET A 81 -3.82 10.20 -24.37
CA MET A 81 -4.19 8.81 -24.62
C MET A 81 -2.97 8.03 -25.11
N ALA A 82 -2.60 6.95 -24.42
CA ALA A 82 -1.66 5.99 -24.98
C ALA A 82 -2.37 5.05 -25.95
N THR A 83 -1.76 4.82 -27.11
CA THR A 83 -2.15 3.76 -28.04
C THR A 83 -1.01 2.78 -28.22
N GLU A 84 -1.32 1.53 -28.54
CA GLU A 84 -0.29 0.49 -28.74
C GLU A 84 0.60 0.78 -29.96
N GLU A 85 0.03 1.42 -30.99
CA GLU A 85 0.69 1.60 -32.29
C GLU A 85 1.42 2.95 -32.43
N SER A 86 0.89 4.02 -31.81
CA SER A 86 1.34 5.39 -32.09
C SER A 86 1.88 6.12 -30.87
N GLY A 87 2.19 5.43 -29.77
CA GLY A 87 2.71 6.06 -28.55
C GLY A 87 1.66 6.91 -27.81
N CYS A 88 2.11 7.94 -27.09
CA CYS A 88 1.21 8.83 -26.35
C CYS A 88 0.77 10.00 -27.22
N ARG A 89 -0.54 10.18 -27.31
CA ARG A 89 -1.21 11.24 -28.05
C ARG A 89 -1.71 12.28 -27.07
N LEU A 90 -1.16 13.49 -27.13
CA LEU A 90 -1.53 14.61 -26.26
C LEU A 90 -2.37 15.62 -27.04
N PRO A 91 -3.46 16.15 -26.46
CA PRO A 91 -4.21 17.24 -27.07
C PRO A 91 -3.41 18.55 -26.91
N PHE A 92 -3.14 19.24 -28.02
CA PHE A 92 -2.42 20.52 -28.02
C PHE A 92 -3.00 21.44 -29.10
N VAL A 93 -3.50 22.60 -28.67
CA VAL A 93 -4.05 23.71 -29.50
C VAL A 93 -4.45 23.30 -30.92
N GLY A 94 -5.66 22.74 -31.06
CA GLY A 94 -6.25 22.41 -32.36
C GLY A 94 -5.67 21.17 -33.05
N GLY A 95 -4.81 20.39 -32.38
CA GLY A 95 -4.23 19.18 -32.93
C GLY A 95 -3.71 18.21 -31.87
N VAL A 96 -3.15 17.11 -32.35
CA VAL A 96 -2.62 16.04 -31.51
C VAL A 96 -1.11 15.99 -31.65
N VAL A 97 -0.40 16.04 -30.53
CA VAL A 97 1.05 15.84 -30.46
C VAL A 97 1.31 14.39 -30.08
N VAL A 98 2.14 13.72 -30.88
CA VAL A 98 2.55 12.34 -30.61
C VAL A 98 3.91 12.34 -29.92
N MET A 99 4.01 11.63 -28.80
CA MET A 99 5.23 11.49 -28.02
C MET A 99 5.64 10.03 -27.88
N ASP A 100 6.94 9.79 -28.09
CA ASP A 100 7.55 8.47 -27.97
C ASP A 100 8.03 8.14 -26.56
N THR A 101 8.20 9.18 -25.73
CA THR A 101 8.56 9.06 -24.32
C THR A 101 7.47 9.71 -23.49
N TYR A 102 6.81 8.89 -22.68
CA TYR A 102 5.68 9.30 -21.87
C TYR A 102 5.62 8.46 -20.60
N GLN A 103 4.72 8.86 -19.71
CA GLN A 103 4.38 8.13 -18.51
C GLN A 103 2.95 7.62 -18.65
N VAL A 104 2.68 6.44 -18.09
CA VAL A 104 1.35 5.83 -18.12
C VAL A 104 0.86 5.72 -16.70
N LEU A 105 -0.42 6.06 -16.48
CA LEU A 105 -1.12 5.76 -15.25
C LEU A 105 -1.46 4.27 -15.24
N VAL A 106 -0.92 3.55 -14.27
CA VAL A 106 -1.13 2.10 -14.11
C VAL A 106 -1.62 1.84 -12.70
N SER A 107 -2.74 1.14 -12.56
CA SER A 107 -3.13 0.54 -11.28
C SER A 107 -2.34 -0.77 -11.11
N VAL A 108 -1.46 -0.80 -10.12
CA VAL A 108 -0.66 -1.99 -9.77
C VAL A 108 -1.38 -2.72 -8.65
N ASP A 109 -1.75 -3.98 -8.88
CA ASP A 109 -2.35 -4.87 -7.87
C ASP A 109 -3.58 -4.29 -7.13
N GLY A 110 -4.31 -3.36 -7.76
CA GLY A 110 -5.45 -2.69 -7.14
C GLY A 110 -5.07 -1.73 -6.00
N ALA A 111 -3.80 -1.33 -5.90
CA ALA A 111 -3.28 -0.40 -4.89
C ALA A 111 -3.99 0.96 -4.92
N ALA A 112 -4.45 1.39 -6.11
CA ALA A 112 -5.33 2.54 -6.26
C ALA A 112 -6.61 2.08 -6.97
N ARG A 113 -7.75 2.38 -6.34
CA ARG A 113 -9.07 2.26 -6.97
C ARG A 113 -9.40 3.60 -7.60
N LEU A 114 -9.62 3.57 -8.91
CA LEU A 114 -10.04 4.72 -9.69
C LEU A 114 -11.52 4.59 -10.02
N GLU A 115 -12.23 5.70 -9.94
CA GLU A 115 -13.62 5.82 -10.37
C GLU A 115 -13.76 6.90 -11.43
N GLU A 116 -14.76 6.73 -12.29
CA GLU A 116 -15.15 7.69 -13.30
C GLU A 116 -16.37 8.46 -12.81
N ASN A 117 -16.18 9.73 -12.44
CA ASN A 117 -17.24 10.58 -11.95
C ASN A 117 -17.71 11.54 -13.04
N LYS A 118 -18.98 11.47 -13.41
CA LYS A 118 -19.57 12.37 -14.40
C LYS A 118 -19.43 13.82 -13.96
N TRP A 119 -18.96 14.65 -14.87
CA TRP A 119 -18.73 16.07 -14.69
C TRP A 119 -19.18 16.83 -15.94
N ASP A 120 -19.59 18.06 -15.73
CA ASP A 120 -19.89 19.04 -16.77
C ASP A 120 -19.37 20.42 -16.35
N ARG A 121 -19.37 21.36 -17.29
CA ARG A 121 -18.88 22.72 -17.04
C ARG A 121 -19.71 23.52 -16.04
N LEU A 122 -20.85 23.01 -15.56
CA LEU A 122 -21.72 23.70 -14.62
C LEU A 122 -21.45 23.26 -13.18
N VAL A 123 -21.05 22.01 -12.98
CA VAL A 123 -20.76 21.45 -11.65
C VAL A 123 -19.31 21.69 -11.20
N SER A 124 -19.11 21.70 -9.89
CA SER A 124 -17.77 21.70 -9.29
C SER A 124 -17.04 20.40 -9.63
N LEU A 125 -15.70 20.46 -9.71
CA LEU A 125 -14.92 19.24 -9.84
C LEU A 125 -15.16 18.30 -8.64
N PRO A 126 -15.24 16.98 -8.87
CA PRO A 126 -15.33 16.02 -7.79
C PRO A 126 -14.07 16.10 -6.90
N ALA A 127 -14.25 15.79 -5.61
CA ALA A 127 -13.13 15.62 -4.70
C ALA A 127 -12.24 14.46 -5.19
N ASN A 128 -10.96 14.50 -4.83
CA ASN A 128 -9.97 13.47 -5.19
C ASN A 128 -9.78 13.25 -6.69
N ALA A 129 -10.07 14.27 -7.52
CA ALA A 129 -9.75 14.24 -8.94
C ALA A 129 -8.24 14.05 -9.15
N VAL A 130 -7.87 13.13 -10.05
CA VAL A 130 -6.47 12.84 -10.35
C VAL A 130 -5.89 13.98 -11.17
N MET A 131 -4.90 14.67 -10.60
CA MET A 131 -4.24 15.81 -11.22
C MET A 131 -3.24 15.35 -12.28
N ALA A 132 -3.34 15.91 -13.48
CA ALA A 132 -2.33 15.75 -14.54
C ALA A 132 -1.25 16.83 -14.49
N SER A 133 -1.61 18.02 -14.00
CA SER A 133 -0.70 19.16 -13.79
C SER A 133 -1.29 20.08 -12.72
N LYS A 134 -0.69 21.25 -12.47
CA LYS A 134 -1.20 22.21 -11.46
C LYS A 134 -2.61 22.74 -11.75
N SER A 135 -3.03 22.80 -13.02
CA SER A 135 -4.31 23.38 -13.43
C SER A 135 -5.19 22.41 -14.24
N THR A 136 -4.82 21.13 -14.29
CA THR A 136 -5.53 20.14 -15.10
C THR A 136 -5.77 18.83 -14.37
N VAL A 137 -6.96 18.25 -14.56
CA VAL A 137 -7.33 16.92 -14.07
C VAL A 137 -7.53 15.94 -15.21
N LEU A 138 -7.34 14.64 -14.96
CA LEU A 138 -7.57 13.57 -15.92
C LEU A 138 -9.06 13.43 -16.25
N ALA A 139 -9.36 13.22 -17.52
CA ALA A 139 -10.72 13.04 -17.99
C ALA A 139 -10.84 12.01 -19.11
N ALA A 140 -11.93 11.26 -19.07
CA ALA A 140 -12.40 10.36 -20.11
C ALA A 140 -13.72 10.92 -20.68
N GLY A 141 -13.85 10.92 -22.01
CA GLY A 141 -15.07 11.33 -22.70
C GLY A 141 -15.71 10.19 -23.47
N GLU A 142 -16.85 10.49 -24.10
CA GLU A 142 -17.57 9.52 -24.91
C GLU A 142 -16.75 9.07 -26.13
N GLY A 143 -17.04 7.87 -26.62
CA GLY A 143 -16.36 7.30 -27.80
C GLY A 143 -14.91 6.87 -27.53
N GLY A 144 -14.53 6.69 -26.26
CA GLY A 144 -13.15 6.39 -25.89
C GLY A 144 -12.23 7.59 -26.06
N ALA A 145 -12.75 8.80 -25.83
CA ALA A 145 -11.93 10.00 -25.80
C ALA A 145 -11.18 10.09 -24.47
N ALA A 146 -9.92 10.52 -24.47
CA ALA A 146 -9.16 10.71 -23.22
C ALA A 146 -8.26 11.94 -23.28
N GLY A 147 -8.08 12.61 -22.14
CA GLY A 147 -7.28 13.81 -22.04
C GLY A 147 -7.41 14.48 -20.69
N TYR A 148 -7.62 15.80 -20.68
CA TYR A 148 -7.71 16.57 -19.45
C TYR A 148 -8.79 17.65 -19.45
N VAL A 149 -9.16 18.10 -18.26
CA VAL A 149 -9.94 19.33 -18.03
C VAL A 149 -9.07 20.38 -17.38
N LYS A 150 -9.04 21.58 -17.95
CA LYS A 150 -8.50 22.80 -17.32
C LYS A 150 -9.56 23.37 -16.40
N PHE A 151 -9.41 23.22 -15.10
CA PHE A 151 -10.48 23.52 -14.16
C PHE A 151 -10.67 25.02 -13.86
N ASP A 152 -9.63 25.82 -14.09
CA ASP A 152 -9.67 27.28 -14.01
C ASP A 152 -10.58 27.88 -15.09
N ARG A 153 -10.59 27.27 -16.28
CA ARG A 153 -11.38 27.71 -17.44
C ARG A 153 -12.59 26.83 -17.76
N ARG A 154 -12.70 25.69 -17.09
CA ARG A 154 -13.70 24.64 -17.37
C ARG A 154 -13.66 24.16 -18.82
N GLU A 155 -12.45 24.07 -19.39
CA GLU A 155 -12.21 23.64 -20.78
C GLU A 155 -11.81 22.17 -20.82
N THR A 156 -12.49 21.38 -21.66
CA THR A 156 -12.20 19.97 -21.92
C THR A 156 -11.29 19.84 -23.13
N ASN A 157 -10.18 19.10 -23.00
CA ASN A 157 -9.24 18.86 -24.09
C ASN A 157 -9.01 17.36 -24.16
N LEU A 158 -9.71 16.70 -25.08
CA LEU A 158 -9.67 15.25 -25.24
C LEU A 158 -9.08 14.88 -26.59
N VAL A 159 -8.43 13.74 -26.66
CA VAL A 159 -7.99 13.11 -27.91
C VAL A 159 -9.03 12.07 -28.32
N THR A 160 -9.44 12.09 -29.59
CA THR A 160 -10.33 11.09 -30.18
C THR A 160 -9.86 10.78 -31.59
N GLY A 161 -9.40 9.55 -31.82
CA GLY A 161 -8.76 9.18 -33.09
C GLY A 161 -7.55 10.08 -33.36
N ASP A 162 -7.57 10.78 -34.50
CA ASP A 162 -6.48 11.67 -34.93
C ASP A 162 -6.64 13.14 -34.55
N GLY A 163 -7.77 13.49 -33.94
CA GLY A 163 -8.10 14.86 -33.60
C GLY A 163 -8.20 15.12 -32.10
N THR A 164 -8.38 16.39 -31.78
CA THR A 164 -8.82 16.84 -30.45
C THR A 164 -10.28 17.21 -30.49
N THR A 165 -11.02 16.86 -29.45
CA THR A 165 -12.41 17.27 -29.28
C THR A 165 -12.60 17.92 -27.92
N GLU A 166 -13.48 18.92 -27.87
CA GLU A 166 -14.09 19.35 -26.63
C GLU A 166 -15.40 18.58 -26.45
N GLN A 167 -15.77 18.29 -25.20
CA GLN A 167 -17.07 17.73 -24.84
C GLN A 167 -17.65 18.53 -23.67
N GLU A 168 -18.96 18.75 -23.65
CA GLU A 168 -19.63 19.50 -22.56
C GLU A 168 -19.72 18.68 -21.26
N SER A 169 -19.82 17.36 -21.39
CA SER A 169 -19.82 16.41 -20.27
C SER A 169 -18.77 15.35 -20.50
N VAL A 170 -18.02 15.04 -19.44
CA VAL A 170 -16.94 14.05 -19.42
C VAL A 170 -16.95 13.34 -18.06
N ASN A 171 -16.24 12.23 -17.95
CA ASN A 171 -15.94 11.59 -16.68
C ASN A 171 -14.58 12.07 -16.17
N ILE A 172 -14.53 12.60 -14.95
CA ILE A 172 -13.28 12.91 -14.26
C ILE A 172 -12.81 11.64 -13.55
N ILE A 173 -11.53 11.32 -13.72
CA ILE A 173 -10.92 10.21 -13.00
C ILE A 173 -10.64 10.66 -11.57
N THR A 174 -11.19 9.96 -10.60
CA THR A 174 -11.01 10.24 -9.18
C THR A 174 -10.41 9.04 -8.46
N GLU A 175 -9.60 9.30 -7.45
CA GLU A 175 -9.13 8.26 -6.54
C GLU A 175 -10.15 7.98 -5.44
N VAL A 176 -10.37 6.69 -5.20
CA VAL A 176 -11.18 6.20 -4.09
C VAL A 176 -10.25 5.78 -2.97
N GLU A 177 -10.20 6.62 -1.93
CA GLU A 177 -9.53 6.31 -0.69
C GLU A 177 -10.21 5.10 -0.01
N PRO A 178 -9.47 4.04 0.36
CA PRO A 178 -10.05 2.92 1.08
C PRO A 178 -10.41 3.35 2.51
N ILE A 179 -11.62 3.06 2.96
CA ILE A 179 -12.04 3.39 4.34
C ILE A 179 -11.53 2.40 5.39
N SER A 180 -11.11 1.20 4.98
CA SER A 180 -10.51 0.18 5.83
C SER A 180 -9.74 -0.84 5.00
N TYR A 181 -8.75 -1.48 5.60
CA TYR A 181 -8.04 -2.61 5.01
C TYR A 181 -8.34 -3.91 5.76
N LEU A 182 -8.39 -5.03 5.03
CA LEU A 182 -8.43 -6.37 5.57
C LEU A 182 -7.18 -7.13 5.12
N LEU A 183 -6.28 -7.43 6.06
CA LEU A 183 -5.16 -8.32 5.80
C LEU A 183 -5.58 -9.74 6.17
N SER A 184 -5.56 -10.63 5.18
CA SER A 184 -5.81 -12.05 5.33
C SER A 184 -4.74 -12.85 4.60
N ALA A 185 -4.63 -14.15 4.91
CA ALA A 185 -3.68 -15.05 4.27
C ALA A 185 -2.22 -14.55 4.32
N ILE A 186 -1.82 -14.02 5.47
CA ILE A 186 -0.47 -13.49 5.69
C ILE A 186 0.55 -14.63 5.61
N LEU A 187 1.49 -14.53 4.67
CA LEU A 187 2.63 -15.43 4.56
C LEU A 187 3.80 -14.83 5.34
N ARG A 188 4.36 -15.61 6.27
CA ARG A 188 5.55 -15.22 7.01
C ARG A 188 6.78 -15.68 6.24
N ASP A 189 7.72 -14.77 6.04
CA ASP A 189 9.02 -15.07 5.46
C ASP A 189 9.95 -15.56 6.58
N GLU A 190 10.05 -16.88 6.74
CA GLU A 190 10.84 -17.52 7.80
C GLU A 190 12.32 -17.14 7.72
N GLU A 191 12.86 -16.93 6.52
CA GLU A 191 14.27 -16.56 6.31
C GLU A 191 14.59 -15.16 6.85
N LYS A 192 13.59 -14.30 7.01
CA LYS A 192 13.75 -12.92 7.52
C LYS A 192 13.33 -12.75 8.98
N GLN A 193 12.98 -13.82 9.68
CA GLN A 193 12.60 -13.72 11.08
C GLN A 193 13.81 -13.46 11.96
N VAL A 194 13.72 -12.44 12.79
CA VAL A 194 14.68 -12.18 13.86
C VAL A 194 14.04 -12.65 15.16
N LEU A 195 14.43 -13.83 15.63
CA LEU A 195 13.98 -14.39 16.89
C LEU A 195 14.93 -13.94 18.00
N THR A 196 14.37 -13.35 19.04
CA THR A 196 15.10 -13.06 20.28
C THR A 196 14.55 -13.98 21.35
N GLU A 197 15.37 -14.90 21.82
CA GLU A 197 15.01 -15.81 22.90
C GLU A 197 15.42 -15.21 24.23
N SER A 198 14.48 -15.17 25.18
CA SER A 198 14.74 -14.80 26.57
C SER A 198 14.13 -15.83 27.50
N THR A 199 14.90 -16.30 28.47
CA THR A 199 14.39 -17.20 29.51
C THR A 199 13.76 -16.37 30.63
N GLU A 200 12.45 -16.48 30.80
CA GLU A 200 11.72 -15.85 31.91
C GLU A 200 11.07 -16.90 32.82
N ILE A 201 11.02 -16.61 34.12
CA ILE A 201 10.33 -17.46 35.10
C ILE A 201 8.88 -17.01 35.15
N LEU A 202 7.99 -17.79 34.53
CA LEU A 202 6.56 -17.46 34.42
C LEU A 202 5.79 -17.70 35.73
N ALA A 203 6.21 -18.70 36.50
CA ALA A 203 5.71 -18.97 37.84
C ALA A 203 6.80 -19.68 38.67
N SER A 204 6.83 -19.40 39.98
CA SER A 204 7.75 -20.04 40.91
C SER A 204 7.03 -20.28 42.23
N THR A 205 7.26 -21.44 42.82
CA THR A 205 6.84 -21.74 44.19
C THR A 205 7.99 -22.29 45.02
N ILE A 206 7.88 -22.15 46.33
CA ILE A 206 8.81 -22.69 47.32
C ILE A 206 8.02 -23.63 48.22
N LEU A 207 8.27 -24.92 48.08
CA LEU A 207 7.74 -25.94 48.99
C LEU A 207 8.66 -26.02 50.21
N ASN A 208 8.10 -25.74 51.40
CA ASN A 208 8.85 -25.80 52.65
C ASN A 208 8.30 -26.90 53.55
N ASN A 209 9.10 -27.95 53.78
CA ASN A 209 8.75 -29.01 54.73
C ASN A 209 9.28 -28.65 56.12
N THR A 210 8.37 -28.27 57.03
CA THR A 210 8.71 -27.97 58.43
C THR A 210 8.59 -29.16 59.36
N ASN A 211 8.07 -30.30 58.88
CA ASN A 211 7.93 -31.53 59.63
C ASN A 211 9.10 -32.50 59.38
N THR A 212 9.30 -33.43 60.30
CA THR A 212 10.28 -34.54 60.14
C THR A 212 9.69 -35.74 59.40
N GLU A 213 8.42 -35.69 59.03
CA GLU A 213 7.69 -36.75 58.34
C GLU A 213 7.54 -36.42 56.84
N GLU A 214 7.44 -37.47 56.03
CA GLU A 214 7.23 -37.36 54.59
C GLU A 214 5.79 -36.90 54.31
N GLN A 215 5.64 -35.91 53.43
CA GLN A 215 4.34 -35.38 53.00
C GLN A 215 4.32 -35.24 51.48
N GLU A 216 3.19 -35.65 50.89
CA GLU A 216 2.88 -35.43 49.49
C GLU A 216 2.17 -34.08 49.36
N VAL A 217 2.73 -33.18 48.55
CA VAL A 217 2.19 -31.83 48.31
C VAL A 217 2.09 -31.62 46.81
N GLU A 218 0.91 -31.19 46.38
CA GLU A 218 0.62 -30.81 45.01
C GLU A 218 0.30 -29.31 44.98
N GLU A 219 0.98 -28.57 44.10
CA GLU A 219 0.74 -27.14 43.92
C GLU A 219 0.54 -26.84 42.44
N ALA A 220 -0.60 -26.23 42.13
CA ALA A 220 -0.90 -25.75 40.79
C ALA A 220 -0.41 -24.32 40.65
N LEU A 221 0.38 -24.06 39.61
CA LEU A 221 0.87 -22.74 39.25
C LEU A 221 0.20 -22.28 37.97
N ASP A 222 -0.62 -21.25 38.07
CA ASP A 222 -1.23 -20.58 36.93
C ASP A 222 -0.41 -19.33 36.56
N TYR A 223 -0.23 -19.12 35.26
CA TYR A 223 0.35 -17.89 34.74
C TYR A 223 -0.46 -17.38 33.55
N THR A 224 -0.49 -16.05 33.40
CA THR A 224 -1.12 -15.39 32.26
C THR A 224 -0.05 -14.65 31.48
N GLU A 225 0.22 -15.11 30.28
CA GLU A 225 1.12 -14.44 29.36
C GLU A 225 0.37 -13.35 28.57
N LYS A 226 1.00 -12.18 28.43
CA LYS A 226 0.52 -11.11 27.55
C LYS A 226 1.46 -10.98 26.39
N GLU A 227 0.99 -11.36 25.22
CA GLU A 227 1.74 -11.19 23.99
C GLU A 227 1.39 -9.86 23.31
N LEU A 228 2.40 -9.19 22.76
CA LEU A 228 2.23 -7.99 21.96
C LEU A 228 2.56 -8.31 20.51
N LEU A 229 1.54 -8.29 19.65
CA LEU A 229 1.69 -8.47 18.22
C LEU A 229 1.59 -7.10 17.53
N TYR A 230 2.66 -6.71 16.83
CA TYR A 230 2.72 -5.47 16.08
C TYR A 230 2.83 -5.75 14.59
N TRP A 231 1.94 -5.15 13.80
CA TRP A 231 1.99 -5.17 12.35
C TRP A 231 2.54 -3.83 11.87
N GLY A 232 3.74 -3.84 11.28
CA GLY A 232 4.35 -2.65 10.70
C GLY A 232 3.65 -2.18 9.42
N GLY A 233 3.97 -0.96 8.99
CA GLY A 233 3.51 -0.43 7.71
C GLY A 233 4.29 -1.03 6.53
N VAL A 234 3.59 -1.35 5.45
CA VAL A 234 4.22 -1.72 4.17
C VAL A 234 4.41 -0.43 3.36
N PRO A 235 5.57 -0.21 2.69
CA PRO A 235 5.72 0.91 1.77
C PRO A 235 4.55 0.98 0.78
N GLY A 236 3.87 2.13 0.70
CA GLY A 236 2.70 2.33 -0.16
C GLY A 236 1.34 2.06 0.50
N THR A 237 1.28 1.61 1.77
CA THR A 237 0.03 1.64 2.54
C THR A 237 -0.19 2.99 3.19
N ILE A 238 -1.43 3.48 3.14
CA ILE A 238 -1.82 4.74 3.77
C ILE A 238 -1.92 4.52 5.28
N THR A 239 -1.14 5.29 6.04
CA THR A 239 -1.15 5.29 7.50
C THR A 239 -2.41 5.98 8.03
N GLY A 240 -3.02 5.46 9.10
CA GLY A 240 -4.16 6.10 9.77
C GLY A 240 -5.54 5.65 9.31
N ILE A 241 -5.63 4.60 8.49
CA ILE A 241 -6.90 3.97 8.09
C ILE A 241 -7.08 2.68 8.91
N PRO A 242 -8.29 2.39 9.44
CA PRO A 242 -8.52 1.17 10.22
C PRO A 242 -8.13 -0.09 9.45
N VAL A 243 -7.32 -0.93 10.09
CA VAL A 243 -6.84 -2.19 9.53
C VAL A 243 -7.34 -3.35 10.39
N ARG A 244 -7.97 -4.34 9.76
CA ARG A 244 -8.30 -5.60 10.40
C ARG A 244 -7.34 -6.68 9.91
N VAL A 245 -6.69 -7.36 10.84
CA VAL A 245 -5.74 -8.44 10.53
C VAL A 245 -6.32 -9.78 10.95
N ILE A 246 -6.30 -10.76 10.04
CA ILE A 246 -6.65 -12.16 10.32
C ILE A 246 -5.36 -12.98 10.27
N ASP A 247 -4.83 -13.32 11.44
CA ASP A 247 -3.67 -14.20 11.56
C ASP A 247 -4.08 -15.66 11.26
N PRO A 248 -3.52 -16.30 10.22
CA PRO A 248 -3.85 -17.68 9.88
C PRO A 248 -3.45 -18.70 10.94
N LEU A 249 -2.44 -18.42 11.77
CA LEU A 249 -1.99 -19.32 12.84
C LEU A 249 -2.86 -19.25 14.09
N ARG A 250 -3.78 -18.28 14.17
CA ARG A 250 -4.61 -18.02 15.35
C ARG A 250 -6.10 -18.00 15.06
N GLN A 251 -6.54 -18.70 14.01
CA GLN A 251 -7.95 -18.78 13.64
C GLN A 251 -8.80 -19.24 14.84
N GLY A 252 -9.41 -18.27 15.53
CA GLY A 252 -10.10 -18.45 16.80
C GLY A 252 -10.10 -17.20 17.69
N ALA A 253 -9.07 -16.34 17.61
CA ALA A 253 -8.98 -15.13 18.40
C ALA A 253 -9.36 -13.87 17.60
N ARG A 254 -10.41 -13.16 18.04
CA ARG A 254 -10.75 -11.81 17.54
C ARG A 254 -9.82 -10.79 18.20
N PHE A 255 -9.12 -9.99 17.40
CA PHE A 255 -8.37 -8.84 17.90
C PHE A 255 -8.94 -7.56 17.29
N ASP A 256 -9.45 -6.68 18.15
CA ASP A 256 -9.71 -5.29 17.79
C ASP A 256 -8.43 -4.51 18.07
N LEU A 257 -7.78 -3.99 17.03
CA LEU A 257 -6.60 -3.14 17.19
C LEU A 257 -7.04 -1.80 17.77
N ALA A 258 -6.84 -1.60 19.07
CA ALA A 258 -7.01 -0.30 19.69
C ALA A 258 -5.94 0.65 19.15
N HIS A 259 -6.37 1.75 18.52
CA HIS A 259 -5.49 2.88 18.21
C HIS A 259 -5.01 3.48 19.53
N THR A 260 -3.70 3.49 19.74
CA THR A 260 -3.08 4.35 20.73
C THR A 260 -2.89 5.71 20.07
N GLU A 261 -3.49 6.75 20.66
CA GLU A 261 -3.42 8.16 20.22
C GLU A 261 -1.99 8.71 20.21
#